data_AF-A0A9X3MFD0-F1
#
_entry.id   AF-A0A9X3MFD0-F1
#
_cell.length_a   1.000
_cell.length_b   1.000
_cell.length_c   1.000
_cell.angle_alpha   90.00
_cell.angle_beta   90.00
_cell.angle_gamma   90.00
#
_symmetry.space_group_name_H-M   'P 1'
#
loop_
_entity.id
_entity.type
_entity.pdbx_description
1 polymer ?
#
loop_
_entity_poly.entity_id
_entity_poly.type
_entity_poly.pdbx_seq_one_letter_code
_entity_poly.pdbx_strand_id
1 'polypeptide(L)'
;MKKKYWIAGALSTCLMALYWLTDEQTTAAAANIQPANNNEKKRNTPHGERTSLIEVKQALTASALERSNELAFEKALESTLSDRPDQVEDALGSLEANYSQNLTITYISESAHDDATENGKPIINLAVEQQLQTIIYSWELTQNNPINYSLGLEQLFEDPEGDLLTTRIWLENANGLSVLNQGQIMLQGAPKDFNQTTYLAVSARDDHHGTEDHAWVTTRFELPAVTAEQNDTEHPLIDGVVYRLETTTLLGGRKYPYEVVYCEAFKFIDDEVFYAASSNKTRCPDEHKLNKVGEYQISDDSLIIHIKGSRQIWTTKKTYRSRVHKDTENYFITVFDNNRFESYTMQKNKRSMEERLNVNTGKELYQSALFDLLIPTAGGYRHALAGNYIFDRRHAQGGEYYDGFDSDLNIVTSNSDLFAHEFCQFWDTSILAGEGMFSEVISYSNNTDCATAPKPSAYAYVYFNNDYHANDEFIQGEVYSYILRPFPQYASKVEELKINMIYHYPKNTAAYK
;
A
#
# COMPACT_ATOMS: atom_id res chain seq x y z
N MET A 1 6.39 -60.38 -2.85
CA MET A 1 5.22 -60.01 -2.02
C MET A 1 5.35 -60.63 -0.62
N LYS A 2 4.66 -60.06 0.39
CA LYS A 2 4.45 -60.62 1.75
C LYS A 2 5.71 -61.08 2.54
N LYS A 3 6.39 -60.13 3.18
CA LYS A 3 7.03 -60.37 4.49
C LYS A 3 5.98 -60.19 5.61
N LYS A 4 6.14 -60.85 6.75
CA LYS A 4 5.42 -60.59 8.01
C LYS A 4 6.43 -60.21 9.11
N TYR A 5 6.05 -59.28 9.98
CA TYR A 5 6.76 -58.95 11.23
C TYR A 5 6.04 -59.57 12.44
N TRP A 6 6.78 -59.99 13.47
CA TRP A 6 6.48 -60.11 14.93
C TRP A 6 7.83 -60.54 15.56
N ILE A 7 8.61 -59.75 16.33
CA ILE A 7 8.43 -59.06 17.64
C ILE A 7 8.82 -59.94 18.86
N ALA A 8 9.54 -59.32 19.83
CA ALA A 8 10.16 -59.79 21.10
C ALA A 8 11.64 -60.22 20.97
N GLY A 9 12.62 -59.80 21.79
CA GLY A 9 12.75 -59.08 23.08
C GLY A 9 14.18 -59.39 23.62
N ALA A 10 14.75 -58.85 24.72
CA ALA A 10 14.41 -57.76 25.65
C ALA A 10 15.66 -57.38 26.50
N LEU A 11 15.61 -56.23 27.21
CA LEU A 11 16.31 -55.86 28.46
C LEU A 11 17.85 -56.01 28.62
N SER A 12 18.55 -54.88 28.81
CA SER A 12 19.44 -54.52 29.96
C SER A 12 20.40 -53.37 29.59
N THR A 13 20.24 -52.14 30.10
CA THR A 13 20.68 -51.63 31.43
C THR A 13 22.19 -51.66 31.71
N CYS A 14 22.88 -50.54 31.48
CA CYS A 14 23.93 -50.04 32.37
C CYS A 14 24.02 -48.50 32.28
N LEU A 15 24.67 -47.87 33.26
CA LEU A 15 24.62 -46.43 33.56
C LEU A 15 26.03 -45.92 33.92
N MET A 16 26.25 -44.60 33.90
CA MET A 16 27.45 -43.89 34.42
C MET A 16 28.76 -44.06 33.60
N ALA A 17 29.72 -43.12 33.57
CA ALA A 17 29.79 -41.78 34.19
C ALA A 17 30.79 -40.80 33.53
N LEU A 18 30.39 -39.52 33.51
CA LEU A 18 31.13 -38.27 33.80
C LEU A 18 32.49 -37.86 33.16
N TYR A 19 32.48 -36.65 32.55
CA TYR A 19 33.52 -35.57 32.56
C TYR A 19 34.91 -35.92 31.95
N TRP A 20 35.84 -35.01 31.64
CA TRP A 20 36.10 -33.59 31.97
C TRP A 20 36.44 -32.82 30.66
N LEU A 21 36.45 -31.48 30.55
CA LEU A 21 36.22 -30.38 31.52
C LEU A 21 35.15 -29.40 30.92
N THR A 22 35.20 -28.06 30.81
CA THR A 22 36.17 -26.97 31.07
C THR A 22 35.48 -25.76 31.71
N ASP A 23 36.17 -25.05 32.60
CA ASP A 23 35.76 -23.75 33.17
C ASP A 23 35.72 -22.66 32.07
N GLU A 24 34.90 -21.60 32.10
CA GLU A 24 34.42 -20.72 33.19
C GLU A 24 35.50 -19.74 33.72
N GLN A 25 35.50 -18.50 33.20
CA GLN A 25 35.66 -17.31 34.03
C GLN A 25 35.13 -16.03 33.36
N THR A 26 34.26 -15.31 34.08
CA THR A 26 33.75 -13.99 33.70
C THR A 26 34.13 -12.95 34.74
N THR A 27 34.85 -11.90 34.32
CA THR A 27 34.88 -10.58 34.99
C THR A 27 35.08 -9.53 33.89
N ALA A 28 34.09 -8.72 33.52
CA ALA A 28 33.42 -7.67 34.29
C ALA A 28 34.23 -6.37 34.40
N ALA A 29 33.79 -5.36 33.65
CA ALA A 29 34.09 -3.95 33.89
C ALA A 29 32.73 -3.22 33.94
N ALA A 30 32.27 -2.88 35.15
CA ALA A 30 30.95 -2.31 35.36
C ALA A 30 31.04 -0.83 35.76
N ALA A 31 29.98 -0.09 35.44
CA ALA A 31 29.64 1.24 35.92
C ALA A 31 30.69 2.36 35.69
N ASN A 32 30.31 3.31 34.83
CA ASN A 32 30.29 4.69 35.31
C ASN A 32 29.01 5.37 34.80
N ILE A 33 28.04 5.58 35.68
CA ILE A 33 26.78 6.28 35.41
C ILE A 33 26.75 7.52 36.31
N GLN A 34 26.71 8.71 35.69
CA GLN A 34 26.02 9.86 36.28
C GLN A 34 25.19 10.59 35.20
N PRO A 35 24.08 11.23 35.58
CA PRO A 35 22.99 11.52 34.65
C PRO A 35 23.01 12.93 34.07
N ALA A 36 22.41 13.11 32.89
CA ALA A 36 22.07 14.43 32.36
C ALA A 36 20.77 14.42 31.53
N ASN A 37 19.74 15.07 32.09
CA ASN A 37 18.61 15.74 31.46
C ASN A 37 17.80 15.04 30.36
N ASN A 38 16.58 14.68 30.74
CA ASN A 38 15.40 14.63 29.89
C ASN A 38 15.36 15.84 28.92
N ASN A 39 15.18 15.56 27.63
CA ASN A 39 14.55 16.47 26.68
C ASN A 39 13.92 15.64 25.56
N GLU A 40 12.64 15.29 25.75
CA GLU A 40 11.84 14.63 24.72
C GLU A 40 11.64 15.58 23.53
N LYS A 41 12.57 15.57 22.57
CA LYS A 41 12.25 16.03 21.21
C LYS A 41 11.23 15.06 20.63
N LYS A 42 9.94 15.38 20.80
CA LYS A 42 8.84 14.75 20.07
C LYS A 42 9.20 14.72 18.58
N ARG A 43 9.50 13.53 18.08
CA ARG A 43 9.82 13.30 16.68
C ARG A 43 8.50 13.27 15.91
N ASN A 44 7.93 14.46 15.68
CA ASN A 44 6.74 14.65 14.88
C ASN A 44 7.07 14.28 13.42
N THR A 45 6.97 13.00 13.09
CA THR A 45 6.96 12.52 11.70
C THR A 45 5.77 13.17 10.99
N PRO A 46 5.93 13.84 9.83
CA PRO A 46 4.81 14.42 9.11
C PRO A 46 3.84 13.32 8.67
N HIS A 47 2.66 13.28 9.29
CA HIS A 47 1.56 12.44 8.81
C HIS A 47 0.95 13.16 7.60
N GLY A 48 1.37 12.77 6.39
CA GLY A 48 0.82 13.31 5.15
C GLY A 48 -0.68 13.02 5.07
N GLU A 49 -1.51 14.06 5.00
CA GLU A 49 -2.96 13.91 5.06
C GLU A 49 -3.50 13.21 3.81
N ARG A 50 -4.14 12.06 4.01
CA ARG A 50 -4.67 11.17 2.95
C ARG A 50 -6.00 11.68 2.33
N THR A 51 -6.18 12.99 2.19
CA THR A 51 -7.49 13.66 1.93
C THR A 51 -8.29 13.10 0.75
N SER A 52 -7.77 13.06 -0.47
CA SER A 52 -8.55 12.74 -1.69
C SER A 52 -9.39 11.45 -1.61
N LEU A 53 -8.77 10.28 -1.42
CA LEU A 53 -9.47 9.01 -1.27
C LEU A 53 -10.23 8.92 0.07
N ILE A 54 -9.91 9.75 1.07
CA ILE A 54 -10.76 9.91 2.27
C ILE A 54 -12.05 10.66 1.92
N GLU A 55 -12.02 11.70 1.07
CA GLU A 55 -13.22 12.42 0.62
C GLU A 55 -14.15 11.49 -0.17
N VAL A 56 -13.61 10.63 -1.06
CA VAL A 56 -14.44 9.62 -1.75
C VAL A 56 -14.98 8.57 -0.76
N LYS A 57 -14.14 8.05 0.16
CA LYS A 57 -14.57 7.11 1.21
C LYS A 57 -15.63 7.73 2.14
N GLN A 58 -15.54 9.03 2.42
CA GLN A 58 -16.54 9.81 3.18
C GLN A 58 -17.83 10.03 2.38
N ALA A 59 -17.76 10.41 1.10
CA ALA A 59 -18.94 10.58 0.26
C ALA A 59 -19.71 9.26 0.08
N LEU A 60 -18.98 8.15 -0.13
CA LEU A 60 -19.50 6.78 -0.20
C LEU A 60 -20.17 6.35 1.12
N THR A 61 -19.51 6.53 2.26
CA THR A 61 -20.06 6.14 3.57
C THR A 61 -21.20 7.05 4.04
N ALA A 62 -21.12 8.36 3.79
CA ALA A 62 -22.22 9.29 4.03
C ALA A 62 -23.44 8.96 3.17
N SER A 63 -23.27 8.64 1.88
CA SER A 63 -24.39 8.23 1.01
C SER A 63 -25.08 6.95 1.47
N ALA A 64 -24.37 6.02 2.09
CA ALA A 64 -24.95 4.84 2.73
C ALA A 64 -25.64 5.17 4.07
N LEU A 65 -25.10 6.14 4.82
CA LEU A 65 -25.60 6.53 6.15
C LEU A 65 -26.87 7.39 6.06
N GLU A 66 -26.90 8.37 5.16
CA GLU A 66 -28.06 9.23 4.86
C GLU A 66 -29.31 8.38 4.60
N ARG A 67 -29.19 7.34 3.74
CA ARG A 67 -30.29 6.44 3.43
C ARG A 67 -30.68 5.47 4.54
N SER A 68 -29.72 5.07 5.38
CA SER A 68 -30.05 4.33 6.61
C SER A 68 -30.87 5.18 7.59
N ASN A 69 -30.69 6.51 7.54
CA ASN A 69 -31.47 7.47 8.30
C ASN A 69 -32.80 7.84 7.62
N GLU A 70 -32.95 7.83 6.29
CA GLU A 70 -34.27 8.05 5.64
C GLU A 70 -35.34 7.09 6.21
N LEU A 71 -35.02 5.79 6.32
CA LEU A 71 -35.95 4.77 6.85
C LEU A 71 -36.25 4.92 8.37
N ALA A 72 -35.40 5.65 9.09
CA ALA A 72 -35.64 6.03 10.49
C ALA A 72 -36.37 7.38 10.60
N PHE A 73 -36.13 8.29 9.65
CA PHE A 73 -36.69 9.63 9.59
C PHE A 73 -38.14 9.62 9.13
N GLU A 74 -38.54 8.80 8.15
CA GLU A 74 -39.96 8.61 7.81
C GLU A 74 -40.77 8.12 9.04
N LYS A 75 -40.20 7.18 9.80
CA LYS A 75 -40.78 6.70 11.07
C LYS A 75 -40.81 7.74 12.20
N ALA A 76 -39.90 8.72 12.19
CA ALA A 76 -39.94 9.85 13.10
C ALA A 76 -40.95 10.91 12.63
N LEU A 77 -41.05 11.14 11.32
CA LEU A 77 -41.88 12.17 10.69
C LEU A 77 -43.39 11.85 10.81
N GLU A 78 -43.79 10.58 10.78
CA GLU A 78 -45.15 10.15 11.17
C GLU A 78 -45.48 10.47 12.65
N SER A 79 -44.48 10.70 13.50
CA SER A 79 -44.66 10.97 14.94
C SER A 79 -44.58 12.44 15.35
N THR A 80 -44.05 13.33 14.50
CA THR A 80 -43.80 14.75 14.83
C THR A 80 -44.27 15.73 13.75
N LEU A 81 -45.57 15.74 13.46
CA LEU A 81 -46.22 16.86 12.76
C LEU A 81 -46.71 17.93 13.75
N SER A 82 -45.81 18.82 14.18
CA SER A 82 -46.20 20.15 14.69
C SER A 82 -45.08 21.18 14.52
N ASP A 83 -45.47 22.34 14.00
CA ASP A 83 -44.73 23.62 13.97
C ASP A 83 -43.42 23.69 13.15
N ARG A 84 -42.99 24.94 12.92
CA ARG A 84 -42.29 25.41 11.71
C ARG A 84 -41.63 26.77 11.98
N PRO A 85 -40.79 27.26 11.05
CA PRO A 85 -39.39 26.91 10.81
C PRO A 85 -38.44 27.86 11.58
N ASP A 86 -37.12 27.72 11.41
CA ASP A 86 -36.35 28.88 10.93
C ASP A 86 -35.00 28.51 10.26
N GLN A 87 -34.44 29.53 9.62
CA GLN A 87 -33.41 29.59 8.56
C GLN A 87 -32.14 28.72 8.64
N VAL A 88 -31.66 28.36 7.43
CA VAL A 88 -30.33 27.85 7.10
C VAL A 88 -29.42 29.04 6.72
N GLU A 89 -28.17 29.06 7.20
CA GLU A 89 -27.08 29.78 6.53
C GLU A 89 -26.00 28.77 6.12
N ASP A 90 -25.89 28.51 4.80
CA ASP A 90 -24.80 27.74 4.21
C ASP A 90 -23.52 28.60 4.17
N ALA A 91 -22.44 28.08 4.74
CA ALA A 91 -21.16 28.79 4.87
C ALA A 91 -19.97 27.93 4.45
N LEU A 92 -20.08 27.21 3.32
CA LEU A 92 -18.96 26.48 2.71
C LEU A 92 -18.67 27.04 1.31
N GLY A 93 -17.86 28.10 1.26
CA GLY A 93 -17.42 28.71 0.00
C GLY A 93 -16.50 27.77 -0.77
N SER A 94 -16.81 27.56 -2.06
CA SER A 94 -16.06 26.69 -2.96
C SER A 94 -14.63 27.21 -3.20
N LEU A 95 -13.63 26.42 -2.81
CA LEU A 95 -12.23 26.59 -3.23
C LEU A 95 -11.87 25.50 -4.26
N GLU A 96 -11.99 25.84 -5.55
CA GLU A 96 -11.40 25.04 -6.62
C GLU A 96 -9.87 25.15 -6.55
N ALA A 97 -9.22 24.16 -5.96
CA ALA A 97 -7.77 24.14 -5.78
C ALA A 97 -7.06 23.80 -7.11
N ASN A 98 -6.62 24.83 -7.82
CA ASN A 98 -5.88 24.70 -9.07
C ASN A 98 -4.42 24.26 -8.81
N TYR A 99 -4.18 22.95 -8.71
CA TYR A 99 -2.88 22.36 -8.38
C TYR A 99 -1.87 22.38 -9.55
N SER A 100 -1.31 23.55 -9.84
CA SER A 100 -0.03 23.68 -10.54
C SER A 100 1.05 24.10 -9.53
N GLN A 101 1.72 23.12 -8.92
CA GLN A 101 2.81 23.38 -7.96
C GLN A 101 4.18 23.24 -8.62
N ASN A 102 4.94 24.33 -8.66
CA ASN A 102 6.34 24.32 -9.05
C ASN A 102 7.17 23.65 -7.94
N LEU A 103 7.81 22.54 -8.24
CA LEU A 103 8.60 21.77 -7.26
C LEU A 103 10.08 22.17 -7.35
N THR A 104 10.65 22.70 -6.27
CA THR A 104 12.05 23.12 -6.16
C THR A 104 12.89 22.11 -5.38
N ILE A 105 14.12 21.84 -5.84
CA ILE A 105 15.10 20.90 -5.26
C ILE A 105 16.47 21.59 -5.26
N THR A 106 17.39 21.25 -4.35
CA THR A 106 18.82 21.62 -4.44
C THR A 106 19.68 20.36 -4.37
N TYR A 107 20.60 20.20 -5.33
CA TYR A 107 21.55 19.09 -5.43
C TYR A 107 22.92 19.47 -4.84
N ILE A 108 23.63 18.48 -4.30
CA ILE A 108 24.97 18.66 -3.72
C ILE A 108 26.01 18.06 -4.65
N SER A 109 26.82 18.95 -5.23
CA SER A 109 28.08 18.66 -5.92
C SER A 109 29.23 18.86 -4.93
N GLU A 110 30.20 17.93 -4.87
CA GLU A 110 31.37 18.02 -3.99
C GLU A 110 32.67 18.34 -4.77
N SER A 111 32.72 19.51 -5.42
CA SER A 111 34.01 20.11 -5.83
C SER A 111 33.91 21.61 -6.06
N ALA A 112 34.19 22.43 -5.04
CA ALA A 112 34.30 23.87 -5.21
C ALA A 112 35.67 24.26 -5.83
N HIS A 113 35.66 24.98 -6.94
CA HIS A 113 36.84 25.68 -7.47
C HIS A 113 36.59 27.20 -7.52
N ASP A 114 37.11 27.88 -6.48
CA ASP A 114 36.96 29.31 -6.24
C ASP A 114 37.95 30.14 -7.09
N ASP A 115 37.67 30.27 -8.39
CA ASP A 115 38.42 31.14 -9.33
C ASP A 115 37.51 32.28 -9.85
N ALA A 116 37.12 33.15 -8.91
CA ALA A 116 35.95 34.04 -8.98
C ALA A 116 36.07 35.24 -9.95
N THR A 117 36.14 35.00 -11.27
CA THR A 117 36.00 36.06 -12.29
C THR A 117 35.01 35.81 -13.44
N GLU A 118 34.71 34.56 -13.80
CA GLU A 118 33.68 34.22 -14.81
C GLU A 118 32.86 32.98 -14.40
N ASN A 119 32.22 32.97 -13.22
CA ASN A 119 31.33 31.87 -12.82
C ASN A 119 30.18 31.73 -13.84
N GLY A 120 29.97 30.50 -14.33
CA GLY A 120 28.98 30.18 -15.34
C GLY A 120 27.56 30.11 -14.80
N LYS A 121 26.59 30.01 -15.71
CA LYS A 121 25.27 29.47 -15.39
C LYS A 121 25.26 27.98 -15.71
N PRO A 122 24.38 27.18 -15.09
CA PRO A 122 24.35 25.74 -15.29
C PRO A 122 24.08 25.41 -16.75
N ILE A 123 24.92 24.57 -17.34
CA ILE A 123 24.80 24.16 -18.74
C ILE A 123 23.94 22.91 -18.85
N ILE A 124 23.17 22.81 -19.94
CA ILE A 124 22.37 21.61 -20.23
C ILE A 124 23.27 20.58 -20.91
N ASN A 125 23.34 19.36 -20.37
CA ASN A 125 24.00 18.25 -21.03
C ASN A 125 23.11 17.75 -22.18
N LEU A 126 23.41 18.19 -23.40
CA LEU A 126 22.63 17.88 -24.61
C LEU A 126 22.55 16.37 -24.93
N ALA A 127 23.49 15.55 -24.44
CA ALA A 127 23.43 14.11 -24.64
C ALA A 127 22.43 13.45 -23.68
N VAL A 128 22.39 13.89 -22.42
CA VAL A 128 21.38 13.47 -21.44
C VAL A 128 20.01 13.97 -21.85
N GLU A 129 19.89 15.23 -22.30
CA GLU A 129 18.65 15.80 -22.84
C GLU A 129 18.05 14.95 -23.98
N GLN A 130 18.86 14.57 -24.97
CA GLN A 130 18.41 13.72 -26.08
C GLN A 130 18.04 12.30 -25.63
N GLN A 131 18.75 11.73 -24.64
CA GLN A 131 18.41 10.45 -24.04
C GLN A 131 17.06 10.50 -23.31
N LEU A 132 16.81 11.54 -22.50
CA LEU A 132 15.56 11.73 -21.77
C LEU A 132 14.38 11.97 -22.73
N GLN A 133 14.55 12.79 -23.78
CA GLN A 133 13.53 12.96 -24.81
C GLN A 133 13.20 11.64 -25.54
N THR A 134 14.19 10.78 -25.76
CA THR A 134 14.00 9.45 -26.35
C THR A 134 13.20 8.52 -25.42
N ILE A 135 13.44 8.59 -24.10
CA ILE A 135 12.64 7.86 -23.10
C ILE A 135 11.20 8.38 -23.08
N ILE A 136 11.00 9.70 -23.10
CA ILE A 136 9.68 10.35 -23.08
C ILE A 136 8.86 10.00 -24.33
N TYR A 137 9.49 9.95 -25.51
CA TYR A 137 8.83 9.49 -26.75
C TYR A 137 8.50 7.98 -26.76
N SER A 138 8.92 7.19 -25.76
CA SER A 138 8.49 5.80 -25.59
C SER A 138 7.27 5.62 -24.68
N TRP A 139 6.71 6.71 -24.14
CA TRP A 139 5.51 6.68 -23.32
C TRP A 139 4.24 6.59 -24.17
N GLU A 140 3.25 5.85 -23.69
CA GLU A 140 1.95 5.67 -24.36
C GLU A 140 0.90 6.49 -23.60
N LEU A 141 0.37 7.53 -24.24
CA LEU A 141 -0.62 8.44 -23.64
C LEU A 141 -1.98 8.22 -24.31
N THR A 142 -2.85 7.45 -23.68
CA THR A 142 -4.26 7.30 -24.10
C THR A 142 -5.14 8.20 -23.25
N GLN A 143 -6.15 8.82 -23.88
CA GLN A 143 -7.21 9.54 -23.20
C GLN A 143 -7.82 8.70 -22.07
N ASN A 144 -8.10 9.33 -20.94
CA ASN A 144 -8.65 8.74 -19.72
C ASN A 144 -7.83 7.61 -19.05
N ASN A 145 -6.77 7.08 -19.67
CA ASN A 145 -5.96 5.98 -19.13
C ASN A 145 -4.91 6.50 -18.10
N PRO A 146 -4.93 6.05 -16.83
CA PRO A 146 -4.00 6.53 -15.81
C PRO A 146 -2.55 6.12 -16.03
N ILE A 147 -1.65 7.11 -16.12
CA ILE A 147 -0.20 6.93 -16.26
C ILE A 147 0.53 7.15 -14.92
N ASN A 148 1.67 6.48 -14.75
CA ASN A 148 2.60 6.69 -13.63
C ASN A 148 4.03 6.38 -14.09
N TYR A 149 4.65 7.33 -14.79
CA TYR A 149 6.01 7.20 -15.32
C TYR A 149 7.02 7.84 -14.38
N SER A 150 8.17 7.18 -14.21
CA SER A 150 9.30 7.73 -13.48
C SER A 150 10.38 8.21 -14.45
N LEU A 151 11.01 9.34 -14.14
CA LEU A 151 12.12 9.90 -14.89
C LEU A 151 13.20 10.38 -13.91
N GLY A 152 14.43 9.91 -14.13
CA GLY A 152 15.62 10.48 -13.50
C GLY A 152 16.15 11.66 -14.33
N LEU A 153 16.66 12.70 -13.68
CA LEU A 153 17.28 13.87 -14.32
C LEU A 153 18.78 14.00 -13.95
N GLU A 154 19.39 12.91 -13.51
CA GLU A 154 20.80 12.87 -13.14
C GLU A 154 21.66 13.36 -14.32
N GLN A 155 22.54 14.32 -14.08
CA GLN A 155 23.43 14.92 -15.08
C GLN A 155 22.73 15.69 -16.23
N LEU A 156 21.43 16.01 -16.15
CA LEU A 156 20.78 16.87 -17.15
C LEU A 156 21.34 18.30 -17.15
N PHE A 157 21.70 18.79 -15.97
CA PHE A 157 22.42 20.05 -15.79
C PHE A 157 23.77 19.77 -15.16
N GLU A 158 24.79 20.45 -15.67
CA GLU A 158 26.15 20.45 -15.14
C GLU A 158 26.52 21.89 -14.79
N ASP A 159 27.24 22.06 -13.68
CA ASP A 159 27.79 23.35 -13.28
C ASP A 159 29.29 23.35 -13.62
N PRO A 160 29.82 24.31 -14.40
CA PRO A 160 31.22 24.27 -14.83
C PRO A 160 32.20 24.51 -13.66
N GLU A 161 31.79 25.30 -12.67
CA GLU A 161 32.55 25.65 -11.46
C GLU A 161 32.31 24.66 -10.31
N GLY A 162 31.22 23.89 -10.39
CA GLY A 162 30.85 22.81 -9.48
C GLY A 162 29.84 23.19 -8.41
N ASP A 163 29.15 24.33 -8.55
CA ASP A 163 28.22 24.92 -7.58
C ASP A 163 26.96 24.07 -7.31
N LEU A 164 26.24 24.44 -6.24
CA LEU A 164 25.01 23.76 -5.79
C LEU A 164 23.81 24.09 -6.69
N LEU A 165 23.39 23.14 -7.52
CA LEU A 165 22.28 23.34 -8.46
C LEU A 165 20.91 23.26 -7.80
N THR A 166 20.16 24.35 -7.85
CA THR A 166 18.73 24.40 -7.52
C THR A 166 17.89 24.17 -8.78
N THR A 167 17.10 23.09 -8.84
CA THR A 167 16.23 22.75 -9.98
C THR A 167 14.75 23.03 -9.68
N ARG A 168 13.96 23.42 -10.70
CA ARG A 168 12.48 23.49 -10.64
C ARG A 168 11.84 22.73 -11.81
N ILE A 169 10.73 22.02 -11.56
CA ILE A 169 10.01 21.24 -12.59
C ILE A 169 8.52 21.62 -12.60
N TRP A 170 7.91 21.68 -13.80
CA TRP A 170 6.47 21.86 -14.01
C TRP A 170 6.01 21.28 -15.36
N LEU A 171 4.70 21.25 -15.59
CA LEU A 171 4.10 20.94 -16.89
C LEU A 171 3.55 22.20 -17.55
N GLU A 172 3.89 22.42 -18.82
CA GLU A 172 3.21 23.37 -19.69
C GLU A 172 2.08 22.60 -20.42
N ASN A 173 0.85 23.12 -20.37
CA ASN A 173 -0.37 22.44 -20.83
C ASN A 173 -0.63 21.09 -20.10
N ALA A 174 -0.88 21.19 -18.79
CA ALA A 174 -1.11 20.06 -17.88
C ALA A 174 -2.48 19.38 -18.10
N ASN A 175 -2.58 18.55 -19.14
CA ASN A 175 -3.84 18.02 -19.68
C ASN A 175 -4.44 16.85 -18.86
N GLY A 176 -4.76 17.09 -17.58
CA GLY A 176 -5.09 16.03 -16.62
C GLY A 176 -3.87 15.28 -16.09
N LEU A 177 -2.67 15.78 -16.39
CA LEU A 177 -1.38 15.29 -15.90
C LEU A 177 -0.81 16.20 -14.82
N SER A 178 0.02 15.63 -13.95
CA SER A 178 0.69 16.28 -12.84
C SER A 178 2.11 15.73 -12.70
N VAL A 179 3.01 16.52 -12.12
CA VAL A 179 4.38 16.08 -11.79
C VAL A 179 4.57 16.15 -10.29
N LEU A 180 5.09 15.05 -9.72
CA LEU A 180 5.55 14.97 -8.34
C LEU A 180 7.07 14.71 -8.31
N ASN A 181 7.71 15.08 -7.21
CA ASN A 181 9.09 14.70 -6.89
C ASN A 181 9.07 13.85 -5.62
N GLN A 182 9.62 12.65 -5.68
CA GLN A 182 9.77 11.73 -4.55
C GLN A 182 11.18 11.11 -4.52
N GLY A 183 12.20 11.89 -4.89
CA GLY A 183 13.58 11.44 -5.09
C GLY A 183 13.89 11.06 -6.54
N GLN A 184 12.86 10.69 -7.30
CA GLN A 184 12.81 10.75 -8.76
C GLN A 184 11.58 11.55 -9.18
N ILE A 185 11.53 11.99 -10.44
CA ILE A 185 10.35 12.66 -10.99
C ILE A 185 9.30 11.61 -11.32
N MET A 186 8.07 11.86 -10.90
CA MET A 186 6.91 11.03 -11.21
C MET A 186 5.93 11.86 -12.03
N LEU A 187 5.79 11.54 -13.32
CA LEU A 187 4.70 12.04 -14.16
C LEU A 187 3.50 11.12 -13.97
N GLN A 188 2.43 11.65 -13.38
CA GLN A 188 1.21 10.90 -13.08
C GLN A 188 -0.06 11.69 -13.39
N GLY A 189 -1.12 10.99 -13.76
CA GLY A 189 -2.39 11.60 -14.13
C GLY A 189 -3.19 10.71 -15.07
N ALA A 190 -4.27 11.26 -15.61
CA ALA A 190 -5.02 10.64 -16.70
C ALA A 190 -5.17 11.67 -17.83
N PRO A 191 -4.56 11.45 -19.02
CA PRO A 191 -4.65 12.39 -20.13
C PRO A 191 -6.10 12.71 -20.49
N LYS A 192 -6.38 13.99 -20.74
CA LYS A 192 -7.66 14.47 -21.30
C LYS A 192 -7.48 14.76 -22.78
N ASP A 193 -8.56 14.70 -23.56
CA ASP A 193 -8.60 15.26 -24.92
C ASP A 193 -8.16 16.74 -24.88
N PHE A 194 -7.14 17.08 -25.66
CA PHE A 194 -6.58 18.43 -25.71
C PHE A 194 -5.82 18.70 -27.02
N ASN A 195 -6.08 19.86 -27.61
CA ASN A 195 -5.57 20.24 -28.93
C ASN A 195 -4.23 21.00 -28.90
N GLN A 196 -3.37 20.75 -27.89
CA GLN A 196 -2.05 21.38 -27.76
C GLN A 196 -1.04 20.42 -27.13
N THR A 197 0.21 20.48 -27.60
CA THR A 197 1.35 19.74 -27.03
C THR A 197 1.56 20.07 -25.55
N THR A 198 1.70 19.04 -24.72
CA THR A 198 2.19 19.16 -23.33
C THR A 198 3.71 19.12 -23.32
N TYR A 199 4.35 19.97 -22.52
CA TYR A 199 5.80 19.92 -22.30
C TYR A 199 6.11 19.68 -20.82
N LEU A 200 7.07 18.79 -20.55
CA LEU A 200 7.75 18.70 -19.25
C LEU A 200 8.88 19.72 -19.26
N ALA A 201 8.70 20.80 -18.51
CA ALA A 201 9.67 21.88 -18.40
C ALA A 201 10.53 21.71 -17.14
N VAL A 202 11.84 21.85 -17.30
CA VAL A 202 12.81 21.75 -16.21
C VAL A 202 13.75 22.94 -16.30
N SER A 203 13.95 23.66 -15.19
CA SER A 203 15.03 24.63 -15.07
C SER A 203 16.02 24.24 -13.97
N ALA A 204 17.27 24.69 -14.10
CA ALA A 204 18.24 24.78 -13.02
C ALA A 204 18.79 26.21 -12.88
N ARG A 205 19.26 26.55 -11.70
CA ARG A 205 20.10 27.72 -11.39
C ARG A 205 21.18 27.29 -10.39
N ASP A 206 22.30 27.98 -10.41
CA ASP A 206 23.26 28.03 -9.30
C ASP A 206 22.78 28.99 -8.19
N ASP A 207 23.58 29.16 -7.12
CA ASP A 207 23.33 30.13 -6.05
C ASP A 207 24.09 31.47 -6.19
N HIS A 208 24.95 31.60 -7.22
CA HIS A 208 25.71 32.82 -7.53
C HIS A 208 24.87 33.87 -8.29
N HIS A 209 24.06 33.44 -9.25
CA HIS A 209 23.23 34.27 -10.12
C HIS A 209 21.90 34.72 -9.50
N GLY A 210 21.64 34.39 -8.23
CA GLY A 210 20.44 34.78 -7.50
C GLY A 210 19.21 33.94 -7.86
N THR A 211 18.01 34.48 -7.60
CA THR A 211 16.75 33.70 -7.61
C THR A 211 15.73 34.13 -8.66
N GLU A 212 15.94 35.27 -9.33
CA GLU A 212 15.06 35.78 -10.39
C GLU A 212 15.02 34.87 -11.63
N ASP A 213 13.96 34.93 -12.43
CA ASP A 213 13.80 34.10 -13.64
C ASP A 213 14.97 34.17 -14.63
N HIS A 214 15.73 35.26 -14.65
CA HIS A 214 16.92 35.40 -15.50
C HIS A 214 18.12 34.54 -15.06
N ALA A 215 18.12 34.00 -13.83
CA ALA A 215 19.13 33.06 -13.33
C ALA A 215 18.90 31.62 -13.83
N TRP A 216 17.66 31.28 -14.23
CA TRP A 216 17.25 29.91 -14.52
C TRP A 216 17.49 29.51 -15.97
N VAL A 217 18.42 28.57 -16.19
CA VAL A 217 18.59 27.88 -17.47
C VAL A 217 17.53 26.79 -17.59
N THR A 218 16.84 26.68 -18.73
CA THR A 218 15.61 25.89 -18.87
C THR A 218 15.60 25.04 -20.14
N THR A 219 15.28 23.76 -20.02
CA THR A 219 14.94 22.85 -21.12
C THR A 219 13.46 22.44 -21.07
N ARG A 220 12.95 21.87 -22.17
CA ARG A 220 11.58 21.37 -22.34
C ARG A 220 11.63 20.06 -23.11
N PHE A 221 10.97 19.05 -22.57
CA PHE A 221 10.71 17.81 -23.26
C PHE A 221 9.27 17.78 -23.79
N GLU A 222 9.11 17.45 -25.07
CA GLU A 222 7.80 17.22 -25.68
C GLU A 222 7.24 15.86 -25.23
N LEU A 223 6.01 15.84 -24.72
CA LEU A 223 5.30 14.59 -24.45
C LEU A 223 4.66 14.04 -25.74
N PRO A 224 4.49 12.72 -25.87
CA PRO A 224 3.73 12.11 -26.95
C PRO A 224 2.32 12.71 -27.12
N ALA A 225 1.79 12.68 -28.34
CA ALA A 225 0.40 13.06 -28.58
C ALA A 225 -0.56 12.08 -27.88
N VAL A 226 -1.64 12.61 -27.29
CA VAL A 226 -2.67 11.80 -26.64
C VAL A 226 -3.51 11.09 -27.71
N THR A 227 -3.62 9.76 -27.66
CA THR A 227 -4.52 9.00 -28.51
C THR A 227 -5.93 8.96 -27.91
N ALA A 228 -6.96 9.06 -28.75
CA ALA A 228 -8.34 8.85 -28.31
C ALA A 228 -8.56 7.44 -27.74
N GLU A 229 -9.52 7.33 -26.82
CA GLU A 229 -10.00 6.08 -26.21
C GLU A 229 -10.81 5.22 -27.20
N GLN A 230 -10.85 3.90 -26.99
CA GLN A 230 -11.74 2.99 -27.73
C GLN A 230 -12.88 2.54 -26.82
N ASN A 231 -14.12 2.76 -27.26
CA ASN A 231 -15.34 2.53 -26.47
C ASN A 231 -16.07 1.23 -26.85
N ASP A 232 -15.36 0.29 -27.48
CA ASP A 232 -15.91 -0.96 -28.05
C ASP A 232 -15.65 -2.21 -27.16
N THR A 233 -15.16 -2.03 -25.92
CA THR A 233 -14.76 -3.11 -25.00
C THR A 233 -15.79 -3.44 -23.92
N GLU A 234 -15.96 -4.72 -23.62
CA GLU A 234 -16.69 -5.22 -22.43
C GLU A 234 -15.71 -5.30 -21.24
N HIS A 235 -15.92 -4.50 -20.20
CA HIS A 235 -14.99 -4.45 -19.07
C HIS A 235 -15.27 -5.56 -18.02
N PRO A 236 -14.26 -6.32 -17.54
CA PRO A 236 -14.48 -7.55 -16.76
C PRO A 236 -15.12 -7.36 -15.37
N LEU A 237 -15.20 -6.12 -14.86
CA LEU A 237 -15.94 -5.81 -13.62
C LEU A 237 -17.43 -5.56 -13.81
N ILE A 238 -17.93 -5.42 -15.06
CA ILE A 238 -19.37 -5.41 -15.36
C ILE A 238 -19.97 -6.78 -15.02
N ASP A 239 -21.27 -6.81 -14.74
CA ASP A 239 -22.05 -7.99 -14.36
C ASP A 239 -21.59 -8.73 -13.09
N GLY A 240 -22.39 -8.52 -12.03
CA GLY A 240 -22.22 -9.14 -10.71
C GLY A 240 -21.67 -8.17 -9.66
N VAL A 241 -21.57 -8.65 -8.42
CA VAL A 241 -20.94 -7.90 -7.33
C VAL A 241 -19.44 -8.22 -7.30
N VAL A 242 -18.60 -7.19 -7.37
CA VAL A 242 -17.16 -7.30 -7.11
C VAL A 242 -16.84 -6.80 -5.70
N TYR A 243 -15.96 -7.53 -5.02
CA TYR A 243 -15.50 -7.24 -3.67
C TYR A 243 -14.03 -6.83 -3.66
N ARG A 244 -13.68 -5.88 -2.78
CA ARG A 244 -12.31 -5.49 -2.45
C ARG A 244 -12.14 -5.32 -0.95
N LEU A 245 -10.90 -5.43 -0.46
CA LEU A 245 -10.58 -5.08 0.92
C LEU A 245 -10.02 -3.65 0.99
N GLU A 246 -10.35 -2.96 2.06
CA GLU A 246 -10.11 -1.53 2.25
C GLU A 246 -9.77 -1.24 3.73
N THR A 247 -9.12 -0.11 4.03
CA THR A 247 -8.77 0.29 5.41
C THR A 247 -9.48 1.55 5.88
N THR A 248 -9.80 1.60 7.17
CA THR A 248 -10.42 2.75 7.83
C THR A 248 -10.01 2.84 9.30
N THR A 249 -10.07 4.03 9.90
CA THR A 249 -10.01 4.21 11.36
C THR A 249 -11.40 4.34 12.01
N LEU A 250 -12.47 4.24 11.22
CA LEU A 250 -13.87 4.30 11.66
C LEU A 250 -14.67 3.17 10.98
N LEU A 251 -15.08 2.17 11.76
CA LEU A 251 -15.82 0.99 11.28
C LEU A 251 -16.99 0.67 12.22
N GLY A 252 -18.19 0.52 11.66
CA GLY A 252 -19.39 0.18 12.44
C GLY A 252 -19.77 1.21 13.51
N GLY A 253 -19.39 2.49 13.32
CA GLY A 253 -19.59 3.57 14.30
C GLY A 253 -18.51 3.64 15.40
N ARG A 254 -17.57 2.69 15.45
CA ARG A 254 -16.42 2.73 16.38
C ARG A 254 -15.20 3.34 15.71
N LYS A 255 -14.60 4.35 16.35
CA LYS A 255 -13.27 4.86 15.99
C LYS A 255 -12.19 3.98 16.64
N TYR A 256 -11.17 3.65 15.87
CA TYR A 256 -9.97 2.93 16.28
C TYR A 256 -8.76 3.87 16.21
N PRO A 257 -7.72 3.70 17.06
CA PRO A 257 -6.47 4.46 16.96
C PRO A 257 -5.53 3.94 15.86
N TYR A 258 -5.86 2.79 15.27
CA TYR A 258 -5.16 2.13 14.17
C TYR A 258 -6.10 1.87 12.98
N GLU A 259 -5.56 1.49 11.83
CA GLU A 259 -6.36 1.09 10.66
C GLU A 259 -6.92 -0.34 10.82
N VAL A 260 -8.23 -0.49 10.62
CA VAL A 260 -8.89 -1.79 10.50
C VAL A 260 -9.19 -2.10 9.03
N VAL A 261 -8.89 -3.33 8.62
CA VAL A 261 -9.27 -3.87 7.31
C VAL A 261 -10.75 -4.28 7.35
N TYR A 262 -11.50 -3.91 6.31
CA TYR A 262 -12.89 -4.31 6.07
C TYR A 262 -13.10 -4.64 4.59
N CYS A 263 -14.30 -5.09 4.24
CA CYS A 263 -14.66 -5.39 2.85
C CYS A 263 -15.71 -4.41 2.30
N GLU A 264 -15.51 -4.00 1.06
CA GLU A 264 -16.44 -3.22 0.25
C GLU A 264 -17.00 -4.06 -0.90
N ALA A 265 -18.18 -3.69 -1.37
CA ALA A 265 -18.86 -4.33 -2.49
C ALA A 265 -19.32 -3.27 -3.49
N PHE A 266 -19.05 -3.51 -4.76
CA PHE A 266 -19.46 -2.67 -5.88
C PHE A 266 -20.22 -3.52 -6.91
N LYS A 267 -21.15 -2.90 -7.64
CA LYS A 267 -21.80 -3.50 -8.80
C LYS A 267 -21.97 -2.43 -9.88
N PHE A 268 -21.61 -2.77 -11.11
CA PHE A 268 -21.67 -1.92 -12.29
C PHE A 268 -22.68 -2.54 -13.25
N ILE A 269 -23.79 -1.84 -13.50
CA ILE A 269 -24.90 -2.30 -14.34
C ILE A 269 -25.68 -1.09 -14.85
N ASP A 270 -26.16 -1.12 -16.10
CA ASP A 270 -27.01 -0.08 -16.71
C ASP A 270 -26.45 1.36 -16.54
N ASP A 271 -25.13 1.53 -16.72
CA ASP A 271 -24.35 2.76 -16.48
C ASP A 271 -24.36 3.29 -15.02
N GLU A 272 -25.03 2.61 -14.10
CA GLU A 272 -25.12 2.96 -12.68
C GLU A 272 -24.08 2.24 -11.80
N VAL A 273 -23.57 2.96 -10.79
CA VAL A 273 -22.66 2.42 -9.77
C VAL A 273 -23.44 2.18 -8.48
N PHE A 274 -23.49 0.92 -8.08
CA PHE A 274 -24.04 0.47 -6.80
C PHE A 274 -22.91 0.14 -5.83
N TYR A 275 -23.06 0.50 -4.55
CA TYR A 275 -22.03 0.33 -3.52
C TYR A 275 -22.58 -0.05 -2.13
N ALA A 276 -21.78 -0.81 -1.37
CA ALA A 276 -21.91 -0.95 0.08
C ALA A 276 -20.53 -1.16 0.77
N ALA A 277 -20.41 -0.71 2.02
CA ALA A 277 -19.34 -1.05 2.94
C ALA A 277 -19.81 -2.06 3.99
N SER A 278 -18.90 -2.91 4.48
CA SER A 278 -19.15 -3.71 5.68
C SER A 278 -19.02 -2.85 6.95
N SER A 279 -19.79 -3.20 7.99
CA SER A 279 -19.70 -2.60 9.32
C SER A 279 -18.81 -3.39 10.30
N ASN A 280 -18.13 -4.45 9.84
CA ASN A 280 -17.33 -5.34 10.69
C ASN A 280 -16.09 -5.91 9.95
N LYS A 281 -15.13 -6.40 10.73
CA LYS A 281 -13.84 -6.93 10.26
C LYS A 281 -13.91 -8.29 9.52
N THR A 282 -15.04 -9.00 9.52
CA THR A 282 -15.10 -10.45 9.18
C THR A 282 -15.98 -10.83 8.00
N ARG A 283 -16.78 -9.90 7.47
CA ARG A 283 -17.74 -10.19 6.39
C ARG A 283 -17.76 -9.12 5.33
N CYS A 284 -18.08 -9.52 4.11
CA CYS A 284 -18.40 -8.63 3.00
C CYS A 284 -19.90 -8.26 3.01
N PRO A 285 -20.30 -7.17 2.34
CA PRO A 285 -21.71 -6.85 2.10
C PRO A 285 -22.46 -7.96 1.33
N ASP A 286 -23.79 -7.91 1.38
CA ASP A 286 -24.70 -8.78 0.62
C ASP A 286 -25.33 -7.95 -0.49
N GLU A 287 -25.70 -8.55 -1.62
CA GLU A 287 -26.16 -7.78 -2.80
C GLU A 287 -27.34 -6.83 -2.50
N HIS A 288 -28.28 -7.27 -1.66
CA HIS A 288 -29.44 -6.48 -1.22
C HIS A 288 -29.10 -5.25 -0.33
N LYS A 289 -27.81 -5.00 -0.04
CA LYS A 289 -27.34 -3.84 0.74
C LYS A 289 -26.67 -2.77 -0.12
N LEU A 290 -26.39 -3.05 -1.40
CA LEU A 290 -25.81 -2.04 -2.28
C LEU A 290 -26.87 -1.01 -2.67
N ASN A 291 -26.46 0.26 -2.69
CA ASN A 291 -27.29 1.41 -3.08
C ASN A 291 -26.66 2.10 -4.29
N LYS A 292 -27.45 2.69 -5.20
CA LYS A 292 -26.89 3.59 -6.23
C LYS A 292 -26.19 4.76 -5.53
N VAL A 293 -24.93 5.01 -5.90
CA VAL A 293 -24.09 6.11 -5.39
C VAL A 293 -23.56 7.01 -6.51
N GLY A 294 -23.65 6.57 -7.77
CA GLY A 294 -23.11 7.29 -8.92
C GLY A 294 -23.33 6.57 -10.24
N GLU A 295 -22.53 6.93 -11.23
CA GLU A 295 -22.59 6.46 -12.62
C GLU A 295 -21.18 6.15 -13.13
N TYR A 296 -21.06 5.28 -14.14
CA TYR A 296 -19.78 4.88 -14.74
C TYR A 296 -19.80 4.96 -16.27
N GLN A 297 -18.61 4.99 -16.86
CA GLN A 297 -18.38 4.87 -18.30
C GLN A 297 -17.23 3.88 -18.53
N ILE A 298 -17.28 3.10 -19.60
CA ILE A 298 -16.18 2.22 -20.02
C ILE A 298 -15.25 3.00 -20.95
N SER A 299 -13.94 2.79 -20.83
CA SER A 299 -12.88 3.40 -21.65
C SER A 299 -11.71 2.42 -21.70
N ASP A 300 -11.52 1.75 -22.84
CA ASP A 300 -10.57 0.64 -23.02
C ASP A 300 -10.65 -0.44 -21.90
N ASP A 301 -9.54 -0.67 -21.18
CA ASP A 301 -9.42 -1.57 -20.01
C ASP A 301 -9.88 -0.91 -18.68
N SER A 302 -10.61 0.21 -18.71
CA SER A 302 -10.95 1.01 -17.52
C SER A 302 -12.44 1.30 -17.33
N LEU A 303 -12.84 1.46 -16.07
CA LEU A 303 -14.09 2.15 -15.68
C LEU A 303 -13.78 3.54 -15.16
N ILE A 304 -14.40 4.57 -15.76
CA ILE A 304 -14.41 5.94 -15.26
C ILE A 304 -15.66 6.09 -14.38
N ILE A 305 -15.47 6.24 -13.08
CA ILE A 305 -16.52 6.19 -12.06
C ILE A 305 -16.74 7.58 -11.46
N HIS A 306 -17.97 8.05 -11.45
CA HIS A 306 -18.38 9.38 -10.95
C HIS A 306 -19.36 9.24 -9.79
N ILE A 307 -18.96 9.68 -8.58
CA ILE A 307 -19.70 9.49 -7.32
C ILE A 307 -19.67 10.79 -6.52
N LYS A 308 -20.85 11.44 -6.32
CA LYS A 308 -20.99 12.70 -5.56
C LYS A 308 -19.88 13.74 -5.84
N GLY A 309 -19.58 14.01 -7.11
CA GLY A 309 -18.54 14.96 -7.54
C GLY A 309 -17.10 14.44 -7.54
N SER A 310 -16.85 13.29 -6.91
CA SER A 310 -15.56 12.58 -7.02
C SER A 310 -15.50 11.77 -8.31
N ARG A 311 -14.33 11.76 -8.95
CA ARG A 311 -14.03 10.92 -10.13
C ARG A 311 -12.91 9.93 -9.80
N GLN A 312 -13.10 8.65 -10.10
CA GLN A 312 -12.05 7.64 -10.06
C GLN A 312 -11.92 6.96 -11.42
N ILE A 313 -10.74 6.43 -11.73
CA ILE A 313 -10.53 5.55 -12.88
C ILE A 313 -9.99 4.22 -12.36
N TRP A 314 -10.67 3.13 -12.71
CA TRP A 314 -10.35 1.77 -12.27
C TRP A 314 -9.91 0.97 -13.50
N THR A 315 -8.60 0.82 -13.69
CA THR A 315 -8.03 0.10 -14.85
C THR A 315 -7.71 -1.34 -14.49
N THR A 316 -8.20 -2.29 -15.28
CA THR A 316 -7.81 -3.69 -15.20
C THR A 316 -6.37 -3.85 -15.67
N LYS A 317 -5.49 -4.37 -14.80
CA LYS A 317 -4.09 -4.66 -15.15
C LYS A 317 -3.84 -6.16 -15.36
N LYS A 318 -4.63 -7.05 -14.74
CA LYS A 318 -4.61 -8.50 -15.02
C LYS A 318 -5.85 -9.24 -14.50
N THR A 319 -6.55 -9.97 -15.36
CA THR A 319 -7.52 -11.01 -14.94
C THR A 319 -6.81 -12.37 -14.88
N TYR A 320 -7.01 -13.13 -13.80
CA TYR A 320 -6.39 -14.46 -13.63
C TYR A 320 -7.15 -15.35 -12.64
N ARG A 321 -7.13 -16.68 -12.87
CA ARG A 321 -7.68 -17.64 -11.89
C ARG A 321 -6.79 -17.74 -10.65
N SER A 322 -7.40 -17.77 -9.47
CA SER A 322 -6.70 -17.97 -8.20
C SER A 322 -6.01 -19.34 -8.16
N ARG A 323 -4.77 -19.36 -7.63
CA ARG A 323 -4.04 -20.60 -7.35
C ARG A 323 -4.53 -21.31 -6.08
N VAL A 324 -5.25 -20.58 -5.22
CA VAL A 324 -5.74 -21.04 -3.92
C VAL A 324 -7.19 -21.53 -4.04
N HIS A 325 -8.09 -20.66 -4.51
CA HIS A 325 -9.52 -20.96 -4.63
C HIS A 325 -9.86 -21.22 -6.11
N LYS A 326 -9.86 -22.49 -6.52
CA LYS A 326 -9.92 -22.91 -7.94
C LYS A 326 -11.13 -22.41 -8.73
N ASP A 327 -12.22 -22.12 -8.03
CA ASP A 327 -13.49 -21.64 -8.59
C ASP A 327 -13.60 -20.09 -8.52
N THR A 328 -12.48 -19.39 -8.28
CA THR A 328 -12.42 -17.93 -8.14
C THR A 328 -11.50 -17.31 -9.17
N GLU A 329 -12.01 -16.27 -9.84
CA GLU A 329 -11.23 -15.37 -10.66
C GLU A 329 -10.87 -14.09 -9.89
N ASN A 330 -9.61 -13.72 -9.99
CA ASN A 330 -8.99 -12.53 -9.42
C ASN A 330 -8.85 -11.48 -10.51
N TYR A 331 -9.27 -10.25 -10.21
CA TYR A 331 -9.10 -9.08 -11.05
C TYR A 331 -8.08 -8.16 -10.35
N PHE A 332 -6.88 -8.05 -10.90
CA PHE A 332 -5.90 -7.07 -10.41
C PHE A 332 -6.21 -5.72 -11.05
N ILE A 333 -6.73 -4.80 -10.22
CA ILE A 333 -7.27 -3.50 -10.62
C ILE A 333 -6.41 -2.41 -9.98
N THR A 334 -6.04 -1.42 -10.77
CA THR A 334 -5.39 -0.19 -10.30
C THR A 334 -6.42 0.93 -10.28
N VAL A 335 -6.60 1.57 -9.12
CA VAL A 335 -7.50 2.72 -8.93
C VAL A 335 -6.69 4.00 -8.89
N PHE A 336 -7.13 5.01 -9.64
CA PHE A 336 -6.60 6.38 -9.63
C PHE A 336 -7.69 7.35 -9.18
N ASP A 337 -7.41 8.19 -8.18
CA ASP A 337 -8.37 9.14 -7.58
C ASP A 337 -8.13 10.61 -7.99
N ASN A 338 -7.44 10.82 -9.11
CA ASN A 338 -6.85 12.08 -9.60
C ASN A 338 -5.58 12.54 -8.85
N ASN A 339 -5.30 12.05 -7.63
CA ASN A 339 -4.13 12.46 -6.85
C ASN A 339 -3.11 11.33 -6.63
N ARG A 340 -3.56 10.08 -6.46
CA ARG A 340 -2.73 8.91 -6.14
C ARG A 340 -3.21 7.64 -6.83
N PHE A 341 -2.37 6.62 -6.75
CA PHE A 341 -2.71 5.24 -7.08
C PHE A 341 -2.86 4.35 -5.85
N GLU A 342 -3.85 3.46 -5.86
CA GLU A 342 -3.96 2.31 -4.95
C GLU A 342 -4.41 1.09 -5.80
N SER A 343 -3.73 -0.06 -5.69
CA SER A 343 -4.08 -1.28 -6.47
C SER A 343 -4.54 -2.42 -5.58
N TYR A 344 -5.44 -3.26 -6.10
CA TYR A 344 -6.22 -4.25 -5.37
C TYR A 344 -6.33 -5.57 -6.16
N THR A 345 -6.28 -6.72 -5.48
CA THR A 345 -6.76 -8.00 -6.01
C THR A 345 -8.24 -8.14 -5.64
N MET A 346 -9.12 -7.76 -6.58
CA MET A 346 -10.57 -7.83 -6.42
C MET A 346 -11.12 -9.19 -6.85
N GLN A 347 -12.29 -9.60 -6.32
CA GLN A 347 -12.93 -10.88 -6.63
C GLN A 347 -14.45 -10.74 -6.72
N LYS A 348 -15.10 -11.45 -7.65
CA LYS A 348 -16.57 -11.61 -7.66
C LYS A 348 -17.07 -12.71 -6.70
N ASN A 349 -16.19 -13.61 -6.26
CA ASN A 349 -16.53 -14.66 -5.28
C ASN A 349 -16.44 -14.12 -3.83
N LYS A 350 -17.58 -13.77 -3.26
CA LYS A 350 -17.72 -13.32 -1.86
C LYS A 350 -16.96 -14.20 -0.86
N ARG A 351 -17.04 -15.53 -0.99
CA ARG A 351 -16.47 -16.46 -0.01
C ARG A 351 -14.95 -16.39 0.03
N SER A 352 -14.29 -16.35 -1.13
CA SER A 352 -12.83 -16.22 -1.22
C SER A 352 -12.34 -14.87 -0.66
N MET A 353 -13.13 -13.79 -0.83
CA MET A 353 -12.79 -12.51 -0.23
C MET A 353 -12.99 -12.52 1.30
N GLU A 354 -14.02 -13.20 1.79
CA GLU A 354 -14.20 -13.44 3.23
C GLU A 354 -13.13 -14.38 3.81
N GLU A 355 -12.53 -15.29 3.03
CA GLU A 355 -11.39 -16.11 3.49
C GLU A 355 -10.13 -15.24 3.77
N ARG A 356 -9.88 -14.16 3.01
CA ARG A 356 -8.86 -13.12 3.35
C ARG A 356 -9.17 -12.36 4.66
N LEU A 357 -10.43 -12.35 5.11
CA LEU A 357 -10.87 -11.67 6.33
C LEU A 357 -10.93 -12.57 7.58
N ASN A 358 -10.77 -13.88 7.43
CA ASN A 358 -11.00 -14.86 8.50
C ASN A 358 -9.81 -15.83 8.67
N VAL A 359 -8.59 -15.32 8.49
CA VAL A 359 -7.36 -16.12 8.63
C VAL A 359 -7.21 -16.59 10.08
N ASN A 360 -7.44 -17.87 10.34
CA ASN A 360 -7.29 -18.43 11.69
C ASN A 360 -5.80 -18.65 11.99
N THR A 361 -5.27 -18.10 13.08
CA THR A 361 -3.84 -18.22 13.46
C THR A 361 -3.64 -18.64 14.93
N GLY A 362 -2.39 -18.93 15.32
CA GLY A 362 -1.92 -18.98 16.71
C GLY A 362 -2.14 -20.30 17.45
N LYS A 363 -3.05 -21.18 17.00
CA LYS A 363 -3.23 -22.51 17.59
C LYS A 363 -1.99 -23.41 17.38
N GLU A 364 -1.31 -23.21 16.26
CA GLU A 364 -0.09 -23.91 15.83
C GLU A 364 0.92 -22.89 15.26
N LEU A 365 2.22 -23.19 15.35
CA LEU A 365 3.28 -22.36 14.77
C LEU A 365 3.18 -22.38 13.23
N TYR A 366 3.43 -21.24 12.57
CA TYR A 366 3.24 -21.03 11.13
C TYR A 366 1.79 -21.23 10.60
N GLN A 367 0.78 -21.20 11.47
CA GLN A 367 -0.62 -21.37 11.09
C GLN A 367 -1.15 -20.13 10.33
N SER A 368 -1.05 -20.18 9.00
CA SER A 368 -1.47 -19.12 8.08
C SER A 368 -2.48 -19.63 7.06
N ALA A 369 -3.13 -18.70 6.35
CA ALA A 369 -3.75 -18.96 5.05
C ALA A 369 -2.94 -18.23 3.97
N LEU A 370 -2.82 -18.86 2.80
CA LEU A 370 -2.13 -18.30 1.64
C LEU A 370 -3.13 -17.67 0.66
N PHE A 371 -2.76 -16.56 0.05
CA PHE A 371 -3.54 -15.86 -0.98
C PHE A 371 -2.67 -15.51 -2.18
N ASP A 372 -3.25 -15.40 -3.37
CA ASP A 372 -2.52 -14.91 -4.54
C ASP A 372 -1.99 -13.48 -4.31
N LEU A 373 -0.76 -13.25 -4.79
CA LEU A 373 -0.12 -11.94 -4.90
C LEU A 373 0.64 -11.86 -6.23
N LEU A 374 0.63 -10.68 -6.86
CA LEU A 374 1.36 -10.43 -8.11
C LEU A 374 2.62 -9.61 -7.86
N ILE A 375 3.76 -10.07 -8.40
CA ILE A 375 5.04 -9.38 -8.37
C ILE A 375 5.34 -8.86 -9.80
N PRO A 376 5.58 -7.55 -10.00
CA PRO A 376 5.94 -6.99 -11.30
C PRO A 376 7.25 -7.57 -11.85
N THR A 377 7.31 -7.66 -13.18
CA THR A 377 8.47 -8.11 -13.96
C THR A 377 8.46 -7.39 -15.31
N ALA A 378 9.59 -7.36 -16.02
CA ALA A 378 9.66 -6.76 -17.36
C ALA A 378 8.70 -7.39 -18.40
N GLY A 379 8.20 -8.62 -18.16
CA GLY A 379 7.22 -9.33 -18.99
C GLY A 379 5.82 -9.41 -18.37
N GLY A 380 5.44 -8.48 -17.50
CA GLY A 380 4.15 -8.49 -16.79
C GLY A 380 4.30 -8.94 -15.34
N TYR A 381 3.66 -10.05 -14.94
CA TYR A 381 3.55 -10.42 -13.51
C TYR A 381 3.93 -11.86 -13.21
N ARG A 382 4.93 -12.05 -12.34
CA ARG A 382 5.24 -13.30 -11.63
C ARG A 382 4.19 -13.52 -10.53
N HIS A 383 3.67 -14.73 -10.43
CA HIS A 383 2.68 -15.11 -9.41
C HIS A 383 3.39 -15.62 -8.15
N ALA A 384 3.00 -15.07 -7.00
CA ALA A 384 3.39 -15.52 -5.67
C ALA A 384 2.15 -15.91 -4.85
N LEU A 385 2.40 -16.55 -3.71
CA LEU A 385 1.43 -16.72 -2.64
C LEU A 385 1.95 -16.03 -1.39
N ALA A 386 1.11 -15.23 -0.74
CA ALA A 386 1.43 -14.50 0.48
C ALA A 386 0.51 -14.95 1.64
N GLY A 387 1.06 -15.07 2.85
CA GLY A 387 0.29 -15.38 4.05
C GLY A 387 1.07 -15.00 5.33
N ASN A 388 0.38 -14.38 6.28
CA ASN A 388 0.92 -14.01 7.60
C ASN A 388 0.28 -14.94 8.66
N TYR A 389 0.95 -15.08 9.80
CA TYR A 389 0.43 -15.69 11.01
C TYR A 389 0.89 -14.87 12.22
N ILE A 390 0.17 -15.00 13.33
CA ILE A 390 0.57 -14.55 14.66
C ILE A 390 0.69 -15.78 15.55
N PHE A 391 1.82 -15.97 16.24
CA PHE A 391 2.02 -17.02 17.25
C PHE A 391 2.77 -16.48 18.47
N ASP A 392 2.17 -16.59 19.67
CA ASP A 392 2.82 -16.22 20.94
C ASP A 392 3.60 -17.42 21.49
N ARG A 393 4.93 -17.30 21.51
CA ARG A 393 5.85 -18.34 21.98
C ARG A 393 5.89 -18.43 23.51
N ARG A 394 5.55 -17.35 24.23
CA ARG A 394 5.47 -17.31 25.71
C ARG A 394 4.35 -18.24 26.22
N HIS A 395 3.31 -18.44 25.42
CA HIS A 395 2.22 -19.38 25.70
C HIS A 395 2.48 -20.83 25.23
N ALA A 396 3.57 -21.11 24.50
CA ALA A 396 3.89 -22.46 24.03
C ALA A 396 4.56 -23.34 25.12
N GLN A 397 4.29 -24.65 25.10
CA GLN A 397 5.02 -25.60 25.95
C GLN A 397 6.45 -25.80 25.42
N GLY A 398 7.42 -25.29 26.17
CA GLY A 398 8.85 -25.41 25.87
C GLY A 398 9.68 -24.32 26.55
N GLY A 399 9.13 -23.11 26.67
CA GLY A 399 9.85 -21.96 27.24
C GLY A 399 11.01 -21.51 26.35
N GLU A 400 10.82 -21.55 25.02
CA GLU A 400 11.82 -21.10 24.05
C GLU A 400 12.04 -19.59 24.21
N TYR A 401 13.17 -19.23 24.83
CA TYR A 401 13.39 -17.94 25.48
C TYR A 401 13.77 -16.77 24.55
N TYR A 402 13.90 -17.03 23.24
CA TYR A 402 14.63 -16.15 22.33
C TYR A 402 13.78 -15.10 21.64
N ASP A 403 12.53 -15.43 21.29
CA ASP A 403 11.56 -14.49 20.72
C ASP A 403 10.21 -14.73 21.40
N GLY A 404 9.61 -13.68 21.97
CA GLY A 404 8.30 -13.78 22.63
C GLY A 404 7.14 -13.98 21.66
N PHE A 405 7.28 -13.41 20.46
CA PHE A 405 6.32 -13.48 19.38
C PHE A 405 6.98 -13.96 18.10
N ASP A 406 6.19 -14.54 17.23
CA ASP A 406 6.59 -15.03 15.92
C ASP A 406 5.46 -14.66 14.94
N SER A 407 5.73 -13.71 14.03
CA SER A 407 4.73 -13.19 13.10
C SER A 407 5.37 -12.64 11.82
N ASP A 408 5.63 -13.53 10.87
CA ASP A 408 6.15 -13.18 9.55
C ASP A 408 5.05 -13.18 8.49
N LEU A 409 4.96 -12.13 7.66
CA LEU A 409 4.35 -12.29 6.33
C LEU A 409 5.32 -13.10 5.47
N ASN A 410 4.91 -14.30 5.09
CA ASN A 410 5.68 -15.19 4.22
C ASN A 410 5.20 -15.07 2.77
N ILE A 411 6.14 -14.88 1.83
CA ILE A 411 5.87 -14.80 0.39
C ILE A 411 6.67 -15.88 -0.36
N VAL A 412 5.96 -16.82 -0.95
CA VAL A 412 6.51 -17.99 -1.66
C VAL A 412 6.12 -17.97 -3.14
N THR A 413 6.90 -18.62 -4.00
CA THR A 413 6.43 -18.96 -5.36
C THR A 413 6.50 -20.46 -5.60
N SER A 414 5.59 -20.98 -6.41
CA SER A 414 5.29 -22.43 -6.44
C SER A 414 6.45 -23.30 -6.97
N ASN A 415 7.28 -22.76 -7.87
CA ASN A 415 8.16 -23.54 -8.75
C ASN A 415 9.62 -23.02 -8.80
N SER A 416 9.98 -22.02 -8.00
CA SER A 416 11.28 -21.36 -8.06
C SER A 416 11.56 -20.52 -6.81
N ASP A 417 12.84 -20.32 -6.49
CA ASP A 417 13.30 -19.43 -5.42
C ASP A 417 12.82 -17.98 -5.64
N LEU A 418 12.44 -17.31 -4.56
CA LEU A 418 12.14 -15.87 -4.55
C LEU A 418 13.18 -15.15 -3.68
N PHE A 419 13.81 -14.11 -4.23
CA PHE A 419 14.83 -13.35 -3.52
C PHE A 419 14.35 -11.93 -3.15
N ALA A 420 14.94 -11.36 -2.11
CA ALA A 420 14.56 -10.06 -1.55
C ALA A 420 14.65 -8.94 -2.60
N HIS A 421 15.67 -8.96 -3.47
CA HIS A 421 15.81 -7.99 -4.56
C HIS A 421 14.70 -8.09 -5.62
N GLU A 422 13.98 -9.22 -5.72
CA GLU A 422 12.81 -9.36 -6.60
C GLU A 422 11.51 -8.84 -5.98
N PHE A 423 11.48 -8.62 -4.65
CA PHE A 423 10.25 -8.37 -3.90
C PHE A 423 10.30 -7.08 -3.08
N CYS A 424 11.24 -6.99 -2.13
CA CYS A 424 11.32 -5.93 -1.11
C CYS A 424 11.44 -4.52 -1.69
N GLN A 425 11.91 -4.38 -2.93
CA GLN A 425 11.98 -3.10 -3.63
C GLN A 425 10.60 -2.42 -3.83
N PHE A 426 9.50 -3.18 -3.84
CA PHE A 426 8.17 -2.63 -4.14
C PHE A 426 7.35 -2.21 -2.92
N TRP A 427 7.67 -2.69 -1.71
CA TRP A 427 6.90 -2.45 -0.49
C TRP A 427 7.70 -1.69 0.57
N ASP A 428 7.05 -0.69 1.16
CA ASP A 428 7.60 0.31 2.08
C ASP A 428 7.50 -0.12 3.54
N THR A 429 6.27 -0.42 3.99
CA THR A 429 5.95 -0.66 5.40
C THR A 429 4.96 -1.81 5.55
N SER A 430 5.17 -2.63 6.58
CA SER A 430 4.17 -3.57 7.09
C SER A 430 3.59 -3.08 8.42
N ILE A 431 2.33 -3.41 8.67
CA ILE A 431 1.60 -3.05 9.89
C ILE A 431 0.73 -4.21 10.32
N LEU A 432 0.76 -4.54 11.61
CA LEU A 432 -0.20 -5.46 12.24
C LEU A 432 -0.84 -4.77 13.44
N ALA A 433 -2.17 -4.63 13.46
CA ALA A 433 -2.87 -3.86 14.49
C ALA A 433 -4.15 -4.52 15.02
N GLY A 434 -4.41 -4.40 16.32
CA GLY A 434 -5.63 -4.88 16.97
C GLY A 434 -5.71 -4.53 18.46
N GLU A 435 -6.77 -4.98 19.14
CA GLU A 435 -6.89 -4.83 20.60
C GLU A 435 -6.01 -5.86 21.33
N GLY A 436 -5.18 -5.44 22.29
CA GLY A 436 -4.41 -6.32 23.17
C GLY A 436 -4.91 -6.29 24.61
N MET A 437 -4.40 -7.18 25.46
CA MET A 437 -4.93 -7.36 26.82
C MET A 437 -4.75 -6.13 27.73
N PHE A 438 -3.70 -5.33 27.51
CA PHE A 438 -3.38 -4.15 28.32
C PHE A 438 -3.51 -2.83 27.56
N SER A 439 -3.22 -2.85 26.26
CA SER A 439 -3.30 -1.75 25.30
C SER A 439 -3.50 -2.33 23.90
N GLU A 440 -3.74 -1.48 22.90
CA GLU A 440 -3.69 -1.87 21.49
C GLU A 440 -2.31 -2.47 21.15
N VAL A 441 -2.30 -3.61 20.45
CA VAL A 441 -1.09 -4.15 19.81
C VAL A 441 -0.98 -3.47 18.44
N ILE A 442 0.12 -2.76 18.20
CA ILE A 442 0.38 -2.11 16.92
C ILE A 442 1.86 -2.30 16.54
N SER A 443 2.11 -3.35 15.76
CA SER A 443 3.42 -3.60 15.16
C SER A 443 3.60 -2.81 13.87
N TYR A 444 4.82 -2.35 13.64
CA TYR A 444 5.28 -1.77 12.40
C TYR A 444 6.59 -2.45 11.98
N SER A 445 6.81 -2.58 10.68
CA SER A 445 8.13 -2.84 10.11
C SER A 445 8.28 -2.12 8.77
N ASN A 446 9.51 -1.99 8.29
CA ASN A 446 9.87 -1.26 7.08
C ASN A 446 10.56 -2.18 6.06
N ASN A 447 10.92 -1.66 4.90
CA ASN A 447 11.52 -2.45 3.82
C ASN A 447 12.89 -3.08 4.16
N THR A 448 13.58 -2.63 5.21
CA THR A 448 14.82 -3.27 5.70
C THR A 448 14.55 -4.55 6.50
N ASP A 449 13.34 -4.72 7.01
CA ASP A 449 12.86 -5.93 7.70
C ASP A 449 12.35 -7.00 6.72
N CYS A 450 12.53 -6.77 5.41
CA CYS A 450 12.23 -7.67 4.32
C CYS A 450 13.48 -8.41 3.84
N ALA A 451 13.50 -9.74 4.00
CA ALA A 451 14.69 -10.55 3.74
C ALA A 451 14.37 -11.90 3.08
N THR A 452 15.41 -12.58 2.57
CA THR A 452 15.29 -13.92 1.99
C THR A 452 15.64 -14.99 3.01
N ALA A 453 14.73 -15.92 3.25
CA ALA A 453 14.96 -17.10 4.05
C ALA A 453 15.21 -18.33 3.15
N PRO A 454 16.35 -19.04 3.31
CA PRO A 454 16.59 -20.30 2.60
C PRO A 454 15.76 -21.43 3.22
N LYS A 455 15.17 -22.29 2.39
CA LYS A 455 14.31 -23.40 2.85
C LYS A 455 14.86 -24.75 2.33
N PRO A 456 15.68 -25.49 3.08
CA PRO A 456 16.50 -26.60 2.56
C PRO A 456 15.78 -27.77 1.85
N SER A 457 14.45 -27.86 1.93
CA SER A 457 13.62 -28.88 1.29
C SER A 457 12.54 -28.30 0.37
N ALA A 458 12.64 -27.01 0.00
CA ALA A 458 11.71 -26.30 -0.88
C ALA A 458 12.45 -25.15 -1.59
N TYR A 459 11.72 -24.21 -2.16
CA TYR A 459 12.29 -22.97 -2.69
C TYR A 459 12.50 -21.94 -1.58
N ALA A 460 13.53 -21.09 -1.74
CA ALA A 460 13.74 -19.91 -0.92
C ALA A 460 12.55 -18.95 -1.03
N TYR A 461 12.26 -18.25 0.06
CA TYR A 461 11.11 -17.38 0.20
C TYR A 461 11.52 -16.02 0.76
N VAL A 462 10.69 -15.00 0.52
CA VAL A 462 10.85 -13.69 1.14
C VAL A 462 9.91 -13.61 2.33
N TYR A 463 10.36 -12.95 3.40
CA TYR A 463 9.52 -12.63 4.55
C TYR A 463 9.63 -11.15 4.87
N PHE A 464 8.56 -10.59 5.46
CA PHE A 464 8.56 -9.35 6.23
C PHE A 464 8.27 -9.73 7.68
N ASN A 465 9.22 -9.46 8.59
CA ASN A 465 9.01 -9.62 10.03
C ASN A 465 8.18 -8.45 10.61
N ASN A 466 7.62 -8.62 11.79
CA ASN A 466 6.88 -7.59 12.53
C ASN A 466 7.49 -7.38 13.93
N ASP A 467 7.90 -6.14 14.25
CA ASP A 467 8.44 -5.80 15.57
C ASP A 467 7.33 -5.60 16.61
N TYR A 468 7.49 -6.18 17.79
CA TYR A 468 6.52 -6.12 18.89
C TYR A 468 7.12 -5.53 20.17
N HIS A 469 6.26 -4.96 21.01
CA HIS A 469 6.65 -4.58 22.36
C HIS A 469 6.57 -5.78 23.30
N ALA A 470 7.52 -5.89 24.24
CA ALA A 470 7.57 -7.01 25.19
C ALA A 470 6.31 -7.15 26.08
N ASN A 471 5.54 -6.06 26.20
CA ASN A 471 4.29 -5.97 26.97
C ASN A 471 3.03 -6.20 26.13
N ASP A 472 3.14 -6.43 24.81
CA ASP A 472 1.98 -6.80 24.00
C ASP A 472 1.40 -8.15 24.50
N GLU A 473 0.11 -8.37 24.31
CA GLU A 473 -0.54 -9.66 24.56
C GLU A 473 -1.82 -9.79 23.74
N PHE A 474 -1.89 -10.81 22.88
CA PHE A 474 -2.98 -11.03 21.94
C PHE A 474 -4.22 -11.64 22.61
N ILE A 475 -5.41 -11.14 22.25
CA ILE A 475 -6.71 -11.57 22.79
C ILE A 475 -7.26 -12.75 21.98
N GLN A 476 -7.63 -13.83 22.68
CA GLN A 476 -8.30 -14.99 22.09
C GLN A 476 -9.58 -14.60 21.33
N GLY A 477 -9.57 -14.79 20.01
CA GLY A 477 -10.69 -14.53 19.12
C GLY A 477 -10.78 -13.10 18.60
N GLU A 478 -9.88 -12.20 18.99
CA GLU A 478 -9.82 -10.85 18.39
C GLU A 478 -9.27 -10.91 16.95
N VAL A 479 -9.71 -9.93 16.15
CA VAL A 479 -9.43 -9.85 14.72
C VAL A 479 -8.40 -8.74 14.43
N TYR A 480 -7.16 -9.14 14.23
CA TYR A 480 -6.02 -8.28 13.93
C TYR A 480 -5.95 -7.98 12.44
N SER A 481 -5.79 -6.71 12.08
CA SER A 481 -5.63 -6.27 10.70
C SER A 481 -4.16 -6.22 10.32
N TYR A 482 -3.81 -6.83 9.19
CA TYR A 482 -2.48 -6.74 8.60
C TYR A 482 -2.52 -6.04 7.24
N ILE A 483 -1.58 -5.12 7.04
CA ILE A 483 -1.45 -4.26 5.86
C ILE A 483 0.02 -4.24 5.43
N LEU A 484 0.32 -4.60 4.18
CA LEU A 484 1.64 -4.35 3.56
C LEU A 484 1.51 -3.27 2.49
N ARG A 485 2.10 -2.10 2.72
CA ARG A 485 1.99 -0.92 1.85
C ARG A 485 3.06 -0.91 0.76
N PRO A 486 2.70 -0.63 -0.51
CA PRO A 486 3.68 -0.38 -1.54
C PRO A 486 4.37 0.97 -1.33
N PHE A 487 5.58 1.17 -1.85
CA PHE A 487 6.07 2.54 -2.03
C PHE A 487 5.16 3.28 -3.05
N PRO A 488 4.92 4.59 -2.91
CA PRO A 488 3.96 5.32 -3.75
C PRO A 488 4.21 5.19 -5.27
N GLN A 489 5.48 5.23 -5.72
CA GLN A 489 5.87 5.03 -7.12
C GLN A 489 5.58 3.63 -7.69
N TYR A 490 5.23 2.67 -6.83
CA TYR A 490 4.84 1.31 -7.19
C TYR A 490 3.37 0.98 -6.87
N ALA A 491 2.60 1.89 -6.28
CA ALA A 491 1.20 1.66 -5.91
C ALA A 491 0.25 1.46 -7.13
N SER A 492 0.69 1.80 -8.35
CA SER A 492 0.03 1.46 -9.62
C SER A 492 0.47 0.12 -10.22
N LYS A 493 1.35 -0.63 -9.54
CA LYS A 493 2.00 -1.86 -10.04
C LYS A 493 1.86 -3.04 -9.08
N VAL A 494 1.76 -2.81 -7.77
CA VAL A 494 1.59 -3.84 -6.73
C VAL A 494 0.36 -3.58 -5.86
N GLU A 495 -0.24 -4.66 -5.34
CA GLU A 495 -1.32 -4.58 -4.36
C GLU A 495 -0.82 -4.06 -3.01
N GLU A 496 -1.57 -3.15 -2.37
CA GLU A 496 -1.49 -2.96 -0.92
C GLU A 496 -2.23 -4.13 -0.26
N LEU A 497 -1.47 -5.16 0.14
CA LEU A 497 -2.02 -6.41 0.65
C LEU A 497 -2.69 -6.18 2.00
N LYS A 498 -4.00 -6.44 2.06
CA LYS A 498 -4.85 -6.32 3.25
C LYS A 498 -5.42 -7.70 3.60
N ILE A 499 -5.31 -8.11 4.87
CA ILE A 499 -5.95 -9.32 5.42
C ILE A 499 -6.37 -9.09 6.88
N ASN A 500 -7.27 -9.94 7.40
CA ASN A 500 -7.59 -9.99 8.83
C ASN A 500 -7.30 -11.39 9.40
N MET A 501 -6.70 -11.42 10.59
CA MET A 501 -6.32 -12.63 11.32
C MET A 501 -7.10 -12.75 12.63
N ILE A 502 -7.79 -13.88 12.79
CA ILE A 502 -8.47 -14.27 14.03
C ILE A 502 -7.44 -15.00 14.89
N TYR A 503 -7.00 -14.36 15.97
CA TYR A 503 -6.00 -14.95 16.86
C TYR A 503 -6.59 -16.02 17.77
N HIS A 504 -5.77 -17.01 18.12
CA HIS A 504 -6.07 -18.00 19.13
C HIS A 504 -4.80 -18.37 19.91
N TYR A 505 -4.93 -18.69 21.19
CA TYR A 505 -3.82 -19.22 21.97
C TYR A 505 -3.32 -20.58 21.42
N PRO A 506 -2.01 -20.88 21.57
CA PRO A 506 -1.45 -22.19 21.25
C PRO A 506 -2.20 -23.35 21.90
N LYS A 507 -2.36 -24.48 21.19
CA LYS A 507 -3.10 -25.67 21.67
C LYS A 507 -2.60 -26.26 23.00
N ASN A 508 -1.39 -25.91 23.41
CA ASN A 508 -0.71 -26.42 24.59
C ASN A 508 -0.62 -25.41 25.75
N THR A 509 -1.24 -24.23 25.63
CA THR A 509 -1.13 -23.13 26.61
C THR A 509 -1.49 -23.56 28.04
N ALA A 510 -0.61 -23.27 29.00
CA ALA A 510 -0.77 -23.68 30.40
C ALA A 510 -2.00 -23.05 31.10
N ALA A 511 -2.54 -21.95 30.57
CA ALA A 511 -3.74 -21.28 31.07
C ALA A 511 -5.06 -22.08 30.93
N TYR A 512 -5.02 -23.26 30.27
CA TYR A 512 -6.18 -24.16 30.12
C TYR A 512 -5.91 -25.56 30.69
N LYS A 513 -5.31 -25.63 31.89
CA LYS A 513 -5.24 -26.83 32.73
C LYS A 513 -5.70 -26.55 34.16
#